data_AF-A0ABC8J7K0-F1
#
_entry.id   AF-A0ABC8J7K0-F1
#
_cell.length_a   1.000
_cell.length_b   1.000
_cell.length_c   1.000
_cell.angle_alpha   90.00
_cell.angle_beta   90.00
_cell.angle_gamma   90.00
#
_symmetry.space_group_name_H-M   'P 1'
#
loop_
_entity.id
_entity.type
_entity.pdbx_description
1 polymer ?
#
loop_
_entity_poly.entity_id
_entity_poly.type
_entity_poly.pdbx_seq_one_letter_code
_entity_poly.pdbx_strand_id
1 'polypeptide(L)'
;MRVIGDFASSLTPETDLYSMTSWCRKPFYEVDFGWGTPAWVGSTSTYNNIAYVCLIDSKDGASVKAWISLPEQDIPIFLRDQDLLAYAVLNPPVLI
;
A
#
# COMPACT_ATOMS: atom_id res chain seq x y z
N MET A 1 -2.05 -23.02 -4.75
CA MET A 1 -2.68 -21.99 -3.91
C MET A 1 -4.19 -22.01 -4.19
N ARG A 2 -4.98 -22.76 -3.39
CA ARG A 2 -6.43 -22.96 -3.63
C ARG A 2 -7.27 -21.75 -3.19
N VAL A 3 -6.89 -21.14 -2.07
CA VAL A 3 -7.61 -20.04 -1.43
C VAL A 3 -7.80 -18.81 -2.35
N ILE A 4 -6.79 -18.41 -3.13
CA ILE A 4 -6.94 -17.27 -4.08
C ILE A 4 -7.90 -17.63 -5.21
N GLY A 5 -7.87 -18.87 -5.70
CA GLY A 5 -8.77 -19.32 -6.77
C GLY A 5 -10.22 -19.40 -6.31
N ASP A 6 -10.45 -19.89 -5.10
CA ASP A 6 -11.78 -19.98 -4.50
C ASP A 6 -12.34 -18.60 -4.11
N PHE A 7 -11.48 -17.66 -3.73
CA PHE A 7 -11.87 -16.27 -3.48
C PHE A 7 -12.18 -15.53 -4.79
N ALA A 8 -11.36 -15.70 -5.82
CA ALA A 8 -11.58 -15.05 -7.11
C ALA A 8 -12.88 -15.52 -7.78
N SER A 9 -13.28 -16.79 -7.57
CA SER A 9 -14.51 -17.35 -8.14
C SER A 9 -15.79 -16.91 -7.43
N SER A 10 -15.69 -16.34 -6.22
CA SER A 10 -16.85 -15.79 -5.49
C SER A 10 -17.11 -14.31 -5.76
N LEU A 11 -16.21 -13.62 -6.46
CA LEU A 11 -16.36 -12.21 -6.82
C LEU A 11 -17.39 -12.04 -7.94
N THR A 12 -18.33 -11.12 -7.75
CA THR A 12 -19.26 -10.67 -8.78
C THR A 12 -18.88 -9.26 -9.26
N PRO A 13 -19.38 -8.81 -10.43
CA PRO A 13 -19.16 -7.43 -10.90
C PRO A 13 -19.68 -6.34 -9.95
N GLU A 14 -20.55 -6.71 -9.01
CA GLU A 14 -21.16 -5.83 -8.01
C GLU A 14 -20.40 -5.85 -6.68
N THR A 15 -19.38 -6.71 -6.56
CA THR A 15 -18.58 -6.83 -5.33
C THR A 15 -17.50 -5.77 -5.30
N ASP A 16 -17.58 -4.87 -4.33
CA ASP A 16 -16.48 -3.96 -4.02
C ASP A 16 -15.33 -4.73 -3.34
N LEU A 17 -14.21 -4.84 -4.04
CA LEU A 17 -13.02 -5.52 -3.52
C LEU A 17 -12.09 -4.52 -2.83
N TYR A 18 -11.80 -4.81 -1.56
CA TYR A 18 -10.80 -4.12 -0.76
C TYR A 18 -9.70 -5.11 -0.38
N SER A 19 -8.48 -4.88 -0.85
CA SER A 19 -7.35 -5.75 -0.58
C SER A 19 -6.26 -5.00 0.18
N MET A 20 -5.72 -5.63 1.21
CA MET A 20 -4.63 -5.08 2.01
C MET A 20 -3.51 -6.09 2.17
N THR A 21 -2.28 -5.61 2.06
CA THR A 21 -1.08 -6.38 2.40
C THR A 21 -0.17 -5.58 3.32
N SER A 22 0.62 -6.29 4.13
CA SER A 22 1.61 -5.68 5.00
C SER A 22 3.00 -6.24 4.67
N TRP A 23 3.89 -5.32 4.35
CA TRP A 23 5.32 -5.51 4.16
C TRP A 23 6.12 -5.04 5.39
N CYS A 24 5.42 -4.69 6.47
CA CYS A 24 6.03 -4.33 7.74
C CYS A 24 6.86 -5.49 8.29
N ARG A 25 7.96 -5.15 8.97
CA ARG A 25 8.92 -6.08 9.58
C ARG A 25 9.51 -7.10 8.60
N LYS A 26 9.51 -6.78 7.31
CA LYS A 26 10.26 -7.50 6.29
C LYS A 26 11.65 -6.87 6.15
N PRO A 27 12.69 -7.67 5.90
CA PRO A 27 14.08 -7.20 5.91
C PRO A 27 14.45 -6.41 4.65
N PHE A 28 13.51 -5.69 4.02
CA PHE A 28 13.76 -5.02 2.73
C PHE A 28 14.88 -3.97 2.83
N TYR A 29 14.94 -3.20 3.90
CA TYR A 29 16.01 -2.22 4.14
C TYR A 29 17.32 -2.86 4.65
N GLU A 30 17.36 -4.17 4.89
CA GLU A 30 18.57 -4.89 5.31
C GLU A 30 19.27 -5.58 4.12
N VAL A 31 18.60 -5.64 2.95
CA VAL A 31 19.16 -6.28 1.76
C VAL A 31 20.26 -5.41 1.15
N ASP A 32 21.46 -5.96 0.98
CA ASP A 32 22.56 -5.32 0.26
C ASP A 32 23.08 -6.24 -0.85
N PHE A 33 23.07 -5.73 -2.08
CA PHE A 33 23.56 -6.45 -3.27
C PHE A 33 24.99 -6.06 -3.67
N GLY A 34 25.69 -5.26 -2.86
CA GLY A 34 27.05 -4.77 -3.09
C GLY A 34 27.16 -3.25 -3.28
N TRP A 35 26.07 -2.51 -3.17
CA TRP A 35 26.01 -1.04 -3.33
C TRP A 35 25.39 -0.33 -2.12
N GLY A 36 25.19 -1.04 -1.01
CA GLY A 36 24.48 -0.56 0.15
C GLY A 36 23.00 -0.93 0.14
N THR A 37 22.34 -0.63 1.25
CA THR A 37 20.92 -0.92 1.48
C THR A 37 19.99 0.06 0.76
N PRO A 38 18.73 -0.32 0.44
CA PRO A 38 17.77 0.56 -0.21
C PRO A 38 17.60 1.90 0.51
N ALA A 39 17.60 2.98 -0.28
CA ALA A 39 17.16 4.29 0.19
C ALA A 39 15.67 4.29 0.52
N TRP A 40 14.87 3.57 -0.28
CA TRP A 40 13.42 3.60 -0.19
C TRP A 40 12.80 2.35 -0.83
N VAL A 41 11.71 1.86 -0.23
CA VAL A 41 10.93 0.72 -0.71
C VAL A 41 9.48 1.16 -0.95
N GLY A 42 8.88 0.73 -2.06
CA GLY A 42 7.51 1.05 -2.47
C GLY A 42 6.84 -0.12 -3.18
N SER A 43 5.51 -0.07 -3.26
CA SER A 43 4.73 -1.02 -4.07
C SER A 43 4.40 -0.42 -5.42
N THR A 44 4.52 -1.21 -6.49
CA THR A 44 4.14 -0.82 -7.85
C THR A 44 2.78 -1.37 -8.28
N SER A 45 2.05 -2.03 -7.37
CA SER A 45 0.81 -2.71 -7.71
C SER A 45 -0.30 -1.72 -8.06
N THR A 46 -0.52 -1.52 -9.35
CA THR A 46 -1.68 -0.81 -9.90
C THR A 46 -2.81 -1.81 -10.11
N TYR A 47 -3.84 -1.76 -9.27
CA TYR A 47 -5.06 -2.52 -9.50
C TYR A 47 -6.10 -1.59 -10.10
N ASN A 48 -6.41 -1.78 -11.39
CA ASN A 48 -7.45 -1.01 -12.05
C ASN A 48 -8.79 -1.30 -11.35
N ASN A 49 -9.46 -0.24 -10.89
CA ASN A 49 -10.81 -0.28 -10.30
C ASN A 49 -10.96 -1.07 -9.00
N ILE A 50 -9.87 -1.36 -8.27
CA ILE A 50 -9.92 -2.06 -6.98
C ILE A 50 -9.21 -1.21 -5.93
N ALA A 51 -9.80 -1.14 -4.75
CA ALA A 51 -9.15 -0.53 -3.60
C ALA A 51 -8.04 -1.46 -3.08
N TYR A 52 -6.80 -0.99 -3.11
CA TYR A 52 -5.64 -1.74 -2.66
C TYR A 52 -4.77 -0.91 -1.72
N VAL A 53 -4.35 -1.53 -0.62
CA VAL A 53 -3.48 -0.93 0.39
C VAL A 53 -2.25 -1.81 0.61
N CYS A 54 -1.06 -1.22 0.55
CA CYS A 54 0.19 -1.86 0.96
C CYS A 54 0.86 -1.04 2.07
N LEU A 55 1.04 -1.66 3.23
CA LEU A 55 1.70 -1.04 4.39
C LEU A 55 3.20 -1.37 4.36
N ILE A 56 4.06 -0.36 4.40
CA ILE A 56 5.52 -0.50 4.32
C ILE A 56 6.17 0.37 5.39
N ASP A 57 7.10 -0.19 6.16
CA ASP A 57 7.83 0.60 7.15
C ASP A 57 8.70 1.69 6.48
N SER A 58 8.97 2.77 7.20
CA SER A 58 10.06 3.69 6.87
C SER A 58 11.42 3.03 7.10
N LYS A 59 12.47 3.57 6.48
CA LYS A 59 13.83 3.04 6.58
C LYS A 59 14.35 3.00 8.03
N ASP A 60 13.95 3.97 8.85
CA ASP A 60 14.27 4.05 10.28
C ASP A 60 13.34 3.19 11.17
N GLY A 61 12.30 2.57 10.60
CA GLY A 61 11.30 1.79 11.32
C GLY A 61 10.37 2.61 12.23
N ALA A 62 10.45 3.95 12.21
CA ALA A 62 9.69 4.80 13.13
C ALA A 62 8.25 5.07 12.66
N SER A 63 7.98 4.90 11.37
CA SER A 63 6.68 5.19 10.75
C SER A 63 6.27 4.13 9.74
N VAL A 64 4.99 4.12 9.38
CA VAL A 64 4.43 3.25 8.34
C VAL A 64 3.91 4.11 7.21
N LYS A 65 4.32 3.78 5.99
CA LYS A 65 3.78 4.33 4.75
C LYS A 65 2.64 3.45 4.26
N ALA A 66 1.48 4.05 4.02
CA ALA A 66 0.38 3.38 3.33
C ALA A 66 0.41 3.74 1.83
N TRP A 67 0.66 2.74 1.00
CA TRP A 67 0.53 2.83 -0.46
C TRP A 67 -0.89 2.47 -0.84
N ILE A 68 -1.64 3.43 -1.36
CA ILE A 68 -3.07 3.28 -1.60
C ILE A 68 -3.36 3.48 -3.08
N SER A 69 -4.07 2.52 -3.67
CA SER A 69 -4.69 2.61 -4.99
C SER A 69 -6.20 2.56 -4.79
N LEU A 70 -6.91 3.48 -5.43
CA LEU A 70 -8.37 3.57 -5.40
C LEU A 70 -8.88 3.84 -6.83
N PRO A 71 -10.15 3.52 -7.12
CA PRO A 71 -10.81 4.03 -8.31
C PRO A 71 -10.71 5.57 -8.38
N GLU A 72 -10.53 6.10 -9.58
CA GLU A 72 -10.26 7.53 -9.78
C GLU A 72 -11.35 8.43 -9.19
N GLN A 73 -12.61 7.98 -9.28
CA GLN A 73 -13.75 8.72 -8.73
C GLN A 73 -13.72 8.86 -7.19
N ASP A 74 -13.04 7.96 -6.48
CA ASP A 74 -13.02 7.92 -5.02
C ASP A 74 -11.83 8.68 -4.42
N ILE A 75 -10.76 8.88 -5.20
CA ILE A 75 -9.54 9.59 -4.77
C ILE A 75 -9.85 10.99 -4.19
N PRO A 76 -10.66 11.86 -4.82
CA PRO A 76 -10.89 13.21 -4.32
C PRO A 76 -11.62 13.25 -2.97
N ILE A 77 -12.46 12.24 -2.69
CA ILE A 77 -13.17 12.11 -1.41
C ILE A 77 -12.18 11.64 -0.35
N PHE A 78 -11.43 10.58 -0.67
CA PHE A 78 -10.43 10.01 0.23
C PHE A 78 -9.37 11.03 0.68
N LEU A 79 -8.84 11.85 -0.25
CA LEU A 79 -7.81 12.84 0.07
C LEU A 79 -8.29 14.02 0.93
N ARG A 80 -9.60 14.19 1.12
CA ARG A 80 -10.19 15.28 1.91
C ARG A 80 -10.80 14.81 3.24
N ASP A 81 -10.79 13.51 3.48
CA ASP A 81 -11.35 12.89 4.68
C ASP A 81 -10.60 13.39 5.92
N GLN A 82 -11.34 14.00 6.85
CA GLN A 82 -10.76 14.62 8.04
C GLN A 82 -10.29 13.59 9.07
N ASP A 83 -10.92 12.42 9.12
CA ASP A 83 -10.52 11.34 10.03
C ASP A 83 -9.21 10.72 9.55
N LEU A 84 -9.01 10.56 8.23
CA LEU A 84 -7.74 10.17 7.64
C LEU A 84 -6.64 11.20 7.91
N LEU A 85 -6.93 12.48 7.63
CA LEU A 85 -5.95 13.55 7.75
C LEU A 85 -5.54 13.83 9.21
N ALA A 86 -6.35 13.41 10.19
CA ALA A 86 -5.98 13.47 11.60
C ALA A 86 -4.80 12.54 11.97
N TYR A 87 -4.54 11.49 11.17
CA TYR A 87 -3.50 10.49 11.45
C TYR A 87 -2.46 10.30 10.34
N ALA A 88 -2.72 10.81 9.13
CA ALA A 88 -1.88 10.58 7.97
C ALA A 88 -1.39 11.88 7.33
N VAL A 89 -0.15 11.86 6.86
CA VAL A 89 0.41 12.89 5.98
C VAL A 89 0.35 12.38 4.55
N LEU A 90 -0.32 13.15 3.67
CA LEU A 90 -0.42 12.80 2.26
C LEU A 90 0.88 13.06 1.54
N ASN A 91 1.38 12.06 0.81
CA ASN A 91 2.56 12.14 -0.07
C ASN A 91 3.75 12.93 0.53
N PRO A 92 4.25 12.53 1.71
CA PRO A 92 5.41 13.18 2.30
C PRO A 92 6.66 12.99 1.42
N PRO A 93 7.62 13.91 1.47
CA PRO A 93 8.86 13.78 0.73
C PRO A 93 9.61 12.51 1.16
N VAL A 94 10.30 11.88 0.20
CA VAL A 94 11.19 10.76 0.49
C VAL A 94 12.43 11.31 1.19
N LEU A 95 12.57 11.02 2.49
CA LEU A 95 13.79 11.28 3.25
C LEU A 95 14.78 10.15 2.96
N ILE A 96 15.95 10.51 2.43
CA ILE A 96 17.00 9.58 1.94
C ILE A 96 18.14 9.51 2.95
#